data_AF-A0A9D6HLD9-F1
#
_entry.id   AF-A0A9D6HLD9-F1
#
_cell.length_a   1.000
_cell.length_b   1.000
_cell.length_c   1.000
_cell.angle_alpha   90.00
_cell.angle_beta   90.00
_cell.angle_gamma   90.00
#
_symmetry.space_group_name_H-M   'P 1'
#
loop_
_entity.id
_entity.type
_entity.pdbx_description
1 polymer ?
#
loop_
_entity_poly.entity_id
_entity_poly.type
_entity_poly.pdbx_seq_one_letter_code
_entity_poly.pdbx_strand_id
1 'polypeptide(L)'
;MKTQPLQIKFADLTHTGQVVASNTFPLGVALVASYAREQLRGEVAVEVYKYPEEFAASLARGLPDVACFSNFSWNVNLACSFAREIKARSPATVTVFGGPNYPLTAQEQRDFLIGHPEIDFYVWLEGEPAFVGLCRRLMASGMDAVALRRTGEPIPSVHYLKDGELVRGAQAPRLTNLADVPSPFVPDLGEKFLDDVLIPLIQTNRGCPYQCTFCTEGQEYYNKVHWSEAGRIRRDLEFIAAHTGAPDLIIVDSNFGMFKQDLDT
;
A
#
# COMPACT_ATOMS: atom_id res chain seq x y z
N MET A 1 -20.84 -19.83 -3.25
CA MET A 1 -19.53 -19.19 -3.44
C MET A 1 -19.72 -18.03 -4.41
N LYS A 2 -19.29 -16.80 -4.09
CA LYS A 2 -19.37 -15.67 -5.03
C LYS A 2 -18.69 -16.09 -6.33
N THR A 3 -19.41 -16.05 -7.44
CA THR A 3 -18.90 -16.33 -8.80
C THR A 3 -18.12 -15.16 -9.38
N GLN A 4 -18.02 -14.04 -8.66
CA GLN A 4 -17.35 -12.82 -9.09
C GLN A 4 -16.10 -12.55 -8.24
N PRO A 5 -15.02 -12.04 -8.85
CA PRO A 5 -13.82 -11.63 -8.13
C PRO A 5 -14.13 -10.57 -7.07
N LEU A 6 -13.43 -10.63 -5.93
CA LEU A 6 -13.50 -9.61 -4.89
C LEU A 6 -13.02 -8.26 -5.44
N GLN A 7 -13.82 -7.22 -5.21
CA GLN A 7 -13.48 -5.86 -5.63
C GLN A 7 -12.61 -5.21 -4.56
N ILE A 8 -11.36 -4.91 -4.91
CA ILE A 8 -10.39 -4.27 -4.03
C ILE A 8 -10.04 -2.91 -4.61
N LYS A 9 -10.27 -1.83 -3.85
CA LYS A 9 -9.88 -0.48 -4.25
C LYS A 9 -8.78 0.03 -3.33
N PHE A 10 -7.64 0.35 -3.90
CA PHE A 10 -6.48 0.92 -3.25
C PHE A 10 -6.45 2.44 -3.44
N ALA A 11 -6.11 3.19 -2.40
CA ALA A 11 -6.11 4.63 -2.42
C ALA A 11 -4.88 5.20 -1.70
N ASP A 12 -4.04 5.95 -2.42
CA ASP A 12 -3.02 6.82 -1.87
C ASP A 12 -3.47 8.27 -2.10
N LEU A 13 -4.40 8.75 -1.29
CA LEU A 13 -5.10 10.00 -1.60
C LEU A 13 -4.21 11.22 -1.37
N THR A 14 -4.38 12.22 -2.24
CA THR A 14 -3.72 13.53 -2.14
C THR A 14 -4.76 14.65 -1.99
N HIS A 15 -4.41 15.72 -1.29
CA HIS A 15 -5.27 16.91 -1.21
C HIS A 15 -5.15 17.72 -2.52
N THR A 16 -6.29 18.16 -3.06
CA THR A 16 -6.42 18.82 -4.38
C THR A 16 -6.94 20.27 -4.29
N GLY A 17 -7.05 20.84 -3.08
CA GLY A 17 -7.76 22.09 -2.84
C GLY A 17 -7.17 23.33 -3.53
N GLN A 18 -5.93 23.71 -3.19
CA GLN A 18 -5.23 24.83 -3.85
C GLN A 18 -4.26 24.33 -4.93
N VAL A 19 -3.62 23.20 -4.67
CA VAL A 19 -2.69 22.48 -5.52
C VAL A 19 -2.83 20.99 -5.22
N VAL A 20 -2.22 20.14 -6.04
CA VAL A 20 -2.01 18.72 -5.71
C VAL A 20 -0.88 18.64 -4.67
N ALA A 21 -1.23 18.42 -3.40
CA ALA A 21 -0.30 18.56 -2.27
C ALA A 21 0.84 17.52 -2.29
N SER A 22 0.52 16.28 -2.62
CA SER A 22 1.48 15.22 -2.98
C SER A 22 1.21 14.87 -4.44
N ASN A 23 1.98 15.48 -5.33
CA ASN A 23 1.90 15.30 -6.77
C ASN A 23 2.82 14.19 -7.26
N THR A 24 2.88 13.06 -6.56
CA THR A 24 3.74 11.93 -6.90
C THR A 24 2.93 10.70 -7.26
N PHE A 25 3.46 9.86 -8.15
CA PHE A 25 2.87 8.58 -8.51
C PHE A 25 2.63 7.71 -7.25
N PRO A 26 1.50 7.01 -7.11
CA PRO A 26 1.16 6.22 -5.92
C PRO A 26 1.90 4.87 -5.86
N LEU A 27 3.25 4.89 -5.91
CA LEU A 27 4.09 3.72 -6.19
C LEU A 27 3.91 2.59 -5.17
N GLY A 28 3.97 2.92 -3.86
CA GLY A 28 3.91 1.92 -2.80
C GLY A 28 2.63 1.09 -2.86
N VAL A 29 1.47 1.75 -3.00
CA VAL A 29 0.18 1.06 -3.08
C VAL A 29 -0.01 0.35 -4.41
N ALA A 30 0.51 0.91 -5.51
CA ALA A 30 0.46 0.27 -6.82
C ALA A 30 1.28 -1.03 -6.87
N LEU A 31 2.43 -1.08 -6.18
CA LEU A 31 3.22 -2.32 -6.01
C LEU A 31 2.44 -3.38 -5.24
N VAL A 32 1.80 -3.02 -4.12
CA VAL A 32 0.94 -3.95 -3.35
C VAL A 32 -0.23 -4.44 -4.19
N ALA A 33 -0.90 -3.54 -4.93
CA ALA A 33 -2.00 -3.90 -5.81
C ALA A 33 -1.56 -4.84 -6.94
N SER A 34 -0.41 -4.56 -7.57
CA SER A 34 0.17 -5.38 -8.64
C SER A 34 0.54 -6.78 -8.14
N TYR A 35 1.17 -6.87 -6.96
CA TYR A 35 1.47 -8.15 -6.32
C TYR A 35 0.20 -8.93 -5.96
N ALA A 36 -0.80 -8.28 -5.38
CA ALA A 36 -2.06 -8.92 -5.04
C ALA A 36 -2.80 -9.44 -6.29
N ARG A 37 -2.81 -8.66 -7.37
CA ARG A 37 -3.41 -9.05 -8.66
C ARG A 37 -2.78 -10.31 -9.24
N GLU A 38 -1.47 -10.48 -9.10
CA GLU A 38 -0.76 -11.68 -9.59
C GLU A 38 -0.98 -12.88 -8.65
N GLN A 39 -0.83 -12.68 -7.34
CA GLN A 39 -0.88 -13.78 -6.35
C GLN A 39 -2.29 -14.31 -6.06
N LEU A 40 -3.32 -13.54 -6.40
CA LEU A 40 -4.75 -13.86 -6.23
C LEU A 40 -5.50 -13.80 -7.57
N ARG A 41 -4.80 -14.18 -8.65
CA ARG A 41 -5.30 -14.06 -10.02
C ARG A 41 -6.63 -14.80 -10.19
N GLY A 42 -7.64 -14.08 -10.68
CA GLY A 42 -9.00 -14.61 -10.87
C GLY A 42 -9.86 -14.59 -9.61
N GLU A 43 -9.29 -14.35 -8.44
CA GLU A 43 -10.01 -14.21 -7.17
C GLU A 43 -10.29 -12.74 -6.84
N VAL A 44 -9.47 -11.81 -7.33
CA VAL A 44 -9.59 -10.36 -7.06
C VAL A 44 -9.60 -9.53 -8.35
N ALA A 45 -10.31 -8.41 -8.31
CA ALA A 45 -10.19 -7.30 -9.24
C ALA A 45 -9.68 -6.08 -8.47
N VAL A 46 -8.60 -5.46 -8.94
CA VAL A 46 -7.94 -4.36 -8.24
C VAL A 46 -8.07 -3.05 -9.01
N GLU A 47 -8.27 -1.97 -8.29
CA GLU A 47 -8.24 -0.60 -8.83
C GLU A 47 -7.41 0.27 -7.88
N VAL A 48 -6.60 1.19 -8.42
CA VAL A 48 -5.78 2.12 -7.63
C VAL A 48 -6.28 3.55 -7.85
N TYR A 49 -6.20 4.40 -6.83
CA TYR A 49 -6.66 5.78 -6.86
C TYR A 49 -5.66 6.73 -6.18
N LYS A 50 -5.47 7.91 -6.78
CA LYS A 50 -4.65 9.02 -6.23
C LYS A 50 -5.52 10.24 -5.94
N TYR A 51 -6.40 10.59 -6.87
CA TYR A 51 -7.29 11.74 -6.74
C TYR A 51 -8.57 11.41 -5.93
N PRO A 52 -8.90 12.20 -4.89
CA PRO A 52 -10.07 11.95 -4.05
C PRO A 52 -11.38 12.06 -4.82
N GLU A 53 -11.47 12.90 -5.85
CA GLU A 53 -12.66 13.08 -6.69
C GLU A 53 -12.95 11.82 -7.51
N GLU A 54 -11.93 11.22 -8.10
CA GLU A 54 -12.05 9.96 -8.85
C GLU A 54 -12.43 8.80 -7.94
N PHE A 55 -11.82 8.74 -6.76
CA PHE A 55 -12.14 7.73 -5.76
C PHE A 55 -13.59 7.88 -5.28
N ALA A 56 -14.04 9.11 -4.97
CA ALA A 56 -15.42 9.40 -4.61
C ALA A 56 -16.40 8.99 -5.72
N ALA A 57 -16.11 9.34 -6.98
CA ALA A 57 -16.93 8.95 -8.12
C ALA A 57 -17.00 7.43 -8.29
N SER A 58 -15.89 6.71 -8.03
CA SER A 58 -15.87 5.26 -8.04
C SER A 58 -16.72 4.65 -6.92
N LEU A 59 -16.66 5.20 -5.70
CA LEU A 59 -17.49 4.76 -4.59
C LEU A 59 -18.97 5.05 -4.83
N ALA A 60 -19.32 6.10 -5.56
CA ALA A 60 -20.69 6.38 -5.97
C ALA A 60 -21.25 5.33 -6.95
N ARG A 61 -20.39 4.78 -7.84
CA ARG A 61 -20.76 3.68 -8.75
C ARG A 61 -20.87 2.32 -8.04
N GLY A 62 -20.08 2.11 -6.99
CA GLY A 62 -20.13 0.89 -6.19
C GLY A 62 -19.07 0.86 -5.09
N LEU A 63 -19.44 0.34 -3.93
CA LEU A 63 -18.50 0.14 -2.82
C LEU A 63 -17.69 -1.15 -3.04
N PRO A 64 -16.40 -1.19 -2.67
CA PRO A 64 -15.59 -2.38 -2.78
C PRO A 64 -15.89 -3.39 -1.67
N ASP A 65 -15.45 -4.63 -1.85
CA ASP A 65 -15.38 -5.61 -0.76
C ASP A 65 -14.26 -5.23 0.22
N VAL A 66 -13.13 -4.70 -0.30
CA VAL A 66 -11.99 -4.23 0.49
C VAL A 66 -11.55 -2.83 0.01
N ALA A 67 -11.50 -1.87 0.92
CA ALA A 67 -10.96 -0.52 0.68
C ALA A 67 -9.60 -0.38 1.38
N CYS A 68 -8.55 -0.16 0.62
CA CYS A 68 -7.17 -0.09 1.10
C CYS A 68 -6.65 1.34 1.03
N PHE A 69 -5.99 1.81 2.09
CA PHE A 69 -5.49 3.18 2.18
C PHE A 69 -4.00 3.22 2.52
N SER A 70 -3.23 3.96 1.73
CA SER A 70 -1.87 4.34 2.11
C SER A 70 -1.91 5.47 3.14
N ASN A 71 -1.34 5.18 4.30
CA ASN A 71 -1.29 6.07 5.45
C ASN A 71 0.07 6.79 5.51
N PHE A 72 0.04 8.07 5.17
CA PHE A 72 1.12 9.03 5.32
C PHE A 72 0.68 10.17 6.25
N SER A 73 1.65 10.88 6.84
CA SER A 73 1.38 11.98 7.77
C SER A 73 0.55 13.11 7.14
N TRP A 74 0.67 13.30 5.82
CA TRP A 74 -0.04 14.33 5.06
C TRP A 74 -1.43 13.90 4.55
N ASN A 75 -1.81 12.62 4.62
CA ASN A 75 -3.10 12.15 4.08
C ASN A 75 -3.97 11.35 5.05
N VAL A 76 -3.49 11.02 6.26
CA VAL A 76 -4.21 10.18 7.23
C VAL A 76 -5.64 10.66 7.48
N ASN A 77 -5.85 11.97 7.68
CA ASN A 77 -7.18 12.52 7.94
C ASN A 77 -8.11 12.38 6.74
N LEU A 78 -7.58 12.53 5.52
CA LEU A 78 -8.33 12.34 4.28
C LEU A 78 -8.74 10.88 4.11
N ALA A 79 -7.80 9.95 4.25
CA ALA A 79 -8.04 8.52 4.17
C ALA A 79 -9.07 8.06 5.23
N CYS A 80 -8.92 8.49 6.48
CA CYS A 80 -9.87 8.21 7.56
C CYS A 80 -11.27 8.78 7.27
N SER A 81 -11.37 9.96 6.65
CA SER A 81 -12.66 10.54 6.24
C SER A 81 -13.38 9.63 5.23
N PHE A 82 -12.68 9.18 4.19
CA PHE A 82 -13.23 8.24 3.22
C PHE A 82 -13.59 6.89 3.84
N ALA A 83 -12.73 6.34 4.69
CA ALA A 83 -12.99 5.08 5.37
C ALA A 83 -14.25 5.17 6.26
N ARG A 84 -14.42 6.25 7.02
CA ARG A 84 -15.65 6.49 7.82
C ARG A 84 -16.91 6.54 6.95
N GLU A 85 -16.86 7.25 5.82
CA GLU A 85 -17.98 7.33 4.89
C GLU A 85 -18.30 5.95 4.25
N ILE A 86 -17.27 5.20 3.88
CA ILE A 86 -17.42 3.83 3.36
C ILE A 86 -18.10 2.95 4.42
N LYS A 87 -17.64 2.98 5.68
CA LYS A 87 -18.24 2.18 6.76
C LYS A 87 -19.67 2.62 7.09
N ALA A 88 -19.99 3.90 6.97
CA ALA A 88 -21.36 4.40 7.15
C ALA A 88 -22.32 3.87 6.09
N ARG A 89 -21.86 3.76 4.84
CA ARG A 89 -22.66 3.24 3.70
C ARG A 89 -22.67 1.71 3.62
N SER A 90 -21.57 1.06 4.00
CA SER A 90 -21.39 -0.39 4.01
C SER A 90 -20.46 -0.81 5.15
N PRO A 91 -21.02 -1.17 6.32
CA PRO A 91 -20.22 -1.73 7.42
C PRO A 91 -19.50 -3.03 7.05
N ALA A 92 -19.98 -3.73 6.02
CA ALA A 92 -19.42 -4.97 5.50
C ALA A 92 -18.15 -4.77 4.66
N THR A 93 -17.91 -3.57 4.11
CA THR A 93 -16.64 -3.28 3.42
C THR A 93 -15.52 -3.32 4.44
N VAL A 94 -14.48 -4.10 4.13
CA VAL A 94 -13.30 -4.24 4.97
C VAL A 94 -12.35 -3.10 4.67
N THR A 95 -11.97 -2.32 5.69
CA THR A 95 -11.00 -1.23 5.53
C THR A 95 -9.62 -1.66 6.00
N VAL A 96 -8.63 -1.50 5.14
CA VAL A 96 -7.24 -1.88 5.40
C VAL A 96 -6.34 -0.66 5.24
N PHE A 97 -5.56 -0.33 6.26
CA PHE A 97 -4.57 0.75 6.19
C PHE A 97 -3.16 0.17 6.16
N GLY A 98 -2.22 0.88 5.55
CA GLY A 98 -0.80 0.53 5.58
C GLY A 98 0.04 1.70 5.13
N GLY A 99 1.32 1.74 5.50
CA GLY A 99 2.19 2.87 5.19
C GLY A 99 3.01 3.32 6.41
N PRO A 100 3.96 4.25 6.19
CA PRO A 100 4.98 4.57 7.18
C PRO A 100 4.47 5.40 8.36
N ASN A 101 3.28 6.02 8.26
CA ASN A 101 2.71 6.84 9.34
C ASN A 101 2.03 6.00 10.42
N TYR A 102 2.78 5.08 11.04
CA TYR A 102 2.29 4.18 12.09
C TYR A 102 3.23 4.21 13.29
N PRO A 103 2.71 4.23 14.53
CA PRO A 103 3.57 4.25 15.71
C PRO A 103 4.46 3.00 15.83
N LEU A 104 5.56 3.13 16.57
CA LEU A 104 6.57 2.08 16.70
C LEU A 104 6.32 1.17 17.91
N THR A 105 5.73 1.69 18.99
CA THR A 105 5.51 0.92 20.22
C THR A 105 4.15 0.25 20.23
N ALA A 106 4.05 -0.92 20.88
CA ALA A 106 2.79 -1.66 20.95
C ALA A 106 1.64 -0.85 21.59
N GLN A 107 1.96 -0.04 22.60
CA GLN A 107 0.98 0.80 23.29
C GLN A 107 0.44 1.90 22.35
N GLU A 108 1.32 2.64 21.68
CA GLU A 108 0.89 3.70 20.76
C GLU A 108 0.18 3.13 19.53
N GLN A 109 0.58 1.94 19.06
CA GLN A 109 -0.11 1.22 17.99
C GLN A 109 -1.55 0.84 18.38
N ARG A 110 -1.73 0.35 19.62
CA ARG A 110 -3.05 0.07 20.19
C ARG A 110 -3.88 1.36 20.26
N ASP A 111 -3.31 2.42 20.81
CA ASP A 111 -4.01 3.69 21.00
C ASP A 111 -4.37 4.36 19.67
N PHE A 112 -3.50 4.24 18.66
CA PHE A 112 -3.79 4.66 17.28
C PHE A 112 -5.01 3.91 16.72
N LEU A 113 -5.03 2.58 16.79
CA LEU A 113 -6.17 1.82 16.26
C LEU A 113 -7.46 2.05 17.07
N ILE A 114 -7.37 2.31 18.38
CA ILE A 114 -8.53 2.71 19.20
C ILE A 114 -9.08 4.06 18.73
N GLY A 115 -8.20 5.01 18.41
CA GLY A 115 -8.57 6.32 17.88
C GLY A 115 -9.11 6.30 16.44
N HIS A 116 -8.91 5.21 15.71
CA HIS A 116 -9.31 5.04 14.32
C HIS A 116 -10.18 3.78 14.12
N PRO A 117 -11.40 3.74 14.68
CA PRO A 117 -12.30 2.58 14.59
C PRO A 117 -12.75 2.26 13.16
N GLU A 118 -12.57 3.20 12.22
CA GLU A 118 -12.76 2.99 10.79
C GLU A 118 -11.70 2.07 10.14
N ILE A 119 -10.66 1.66 10.87
CA ILE A 119 -9.62 0.73 10.39
C ILE A 119 -9.92 -0.67 10.91
N ASP A 120 -10.30 -1.60 10.02
CA ASP A 120 -10.48 -3.00 10.40
C ASP A 120 -9.13 -3.70 10.62
N PHE A 121 -8.18 -3.48 9.71
CA PHE A 121 -6.83 -4.07 9.75
C PHE A 121 -5.77 -3.06 9.34
N TYR A 122 -4.59 -3.14 9.95
CA TYR A 122 -3.41 -2.36 9.58
C TYR A 122 -2.28 -3.29 9.12
N VAL A 123 -1.74 -3.06 7.93
CA VAL A 123 -0.58 -3.76 7.39
C VAL A 123 0.69 -3.01 7.80
N TRP A 124 1.51 -3.65 8.62
CA TRP A 124 2.73 -3.11 9.18
C TRP A 124 3.95 -3.55 8.35
N LEU A 125 4.77 -2.55 7.97
CA LEU A 125 5.99 -2.69 7.14
C LEU A 125 5.67 -3.03 5.67
N GLU A 126 6.45 -3.90 5.02
CA GLU A 126 6.23 -4.29 3.61
C GLU A 126 4.85 -4.94 3.42
N GLY A 127 4.09 -4.38 2.48
CA GLY A 127 2.66 -4.68 2.34
C GLY A 127 2.36 -5.84 1.41
N GLU A 128 3.25 -6.19 0.49
CA GLU A 128 2.96 -7.08 -0.62
C GLU A 128 2.58 -8.51 -0.13
N PRO A 129 3.42 -9.23 0.64
CA PRO A 129 3.05 -10.56 1.12
C PRO A 129 1.99 -10.51 2.24
N ALA A 130 2.06 -9.50 3.10
CA ALA A 130 1.16 -9.35 4.26
C ALA A 130 -0.29 -9.12 3.83
N PHE A 131 -0.51 -8.27 2.83
CA PHE A 131 -1.84 -8.00 2.29
C PHE A 131 -2.47 -9.22 1.61
N VAL A 132 -1.68 -9.97 0.82
CA VAL A 132 -2.14 -11.24 0.22
C VAL A 132 -2.51 -12.25 1.30
N GLY A 133 -1.70 -12.34 2.36
CA GLY A 133 -1.99 -13.18 3.53
C GLY A 133 -3.33 -12.81 4.19
N LEU A 134 -3.57 -11.51 4.41
CA LEU A 134 -4.83 -11.01 4.94
C LEU A 134 -6.02 -11.35 4.03
N CYS A 135 -5.89 -11.13 2.72
CA CYS A 135 -6.95 -11.44 1.76
C CYS A 135 -7.35 -12.92 1.80
N ARG A 136 -6.36 -13.84 1.86
CA ARG A 136 -6.63 -15.28 2.00
C ARG A 136 -7.39 -15.61 3.28
N ARG A 137 -7.05 -14.95 4.40
CA ARG A 137 -7.76 -15.12 5.68
C ARG A 137 -9.19 -14.57 5.63
N LEU A 138 -9.40 -13.43 4.99
CA LEU A 138 -10.73 -12.85 4.76
C LEU A 138 -11.59 -13.73 3.86
N MET A 139 -11.03 -14.25 2.76
CA MET A 139 -11.75 -15.17 1.88
C MET A 139 -12.15 -16.46 2.61
N ALA A 140 -11.25 -17.02 3.42
CA ALA A 140 -11.53 -18.19 4.24
C ALA A 140 -12.61 -17.92 5.32
N SER A 141 -12.75 -16.68 5.80
CA SER A 141 -13.82 -16.26 6.71
C SER A 141 -15.10 -15.81 6.00
N GLY A 142 -15.21 -15.98 4.68
CA GLY A 142 -16.37 -15.55 3.91
C GLY A 142 -16.53 -14.03 3.84
N MET A 143 -15.44 -13.28 3.91
CA MET A 143 -15.36 -11.82 4.01
C MET A 143 -15.95 -11.24 5.30
N ASP A 144 -16.15 -12.05 6.35
CA ASP A 144 -16.55 -11.55 7.66
C ASP A 144 -15.30 -11.11 8.46
N ALA A 145 -15.01 -9.80 8.40
CA ALA A 145 -13.90 -9.20 9.14
C ALA A 145 -14.13 -9.23 10.66
N VAL A 146 -15.37 -9.17 11.14
CA VAL A 146 -15.68 -9.19 12.58
C VAL A 146 -15.42 -10.58 13.13
N ALA A 147 -15.90 -11.63 12.45
CA ALA A 147 -15.62 -13.01 12.81
C ALA A 147 -14.12 -13.30 12.78
N LEU A 148 -13.40 -12.84 11.75
CA LEU A 148 -11.95 -13.00 11.67
C LEU A 148 -11.23 -12.33 12.85
N ARG A 149 -11.58 -11.08 13.20
CA ARG A 149 -10.95 -10.40 14.35
C ARG A 149 -11.25 -11.08 15.68
N ARG A 150 -12.45 -11.63 15.86
CA ARG A 150 -12.86 -12.34 17.09
C ARG A 150 -12.05 -13.61 17.35
N THR A 151 -11.47 -14.25 16.34
CA THR A 151 -10.56 -15.38 16.56
C THR A 151 -9.37 -14.95 17.43
N GLY A 152 -8.88 -13.72 17.22
CA GLY A 152 -7.66 -13.23 17.86
C GLY A 152 -6.39 -13.92 17.35
N GLU A 153 -6.49 -14.64 16.23
CA GLU A 153 -5.34 -15.31 15.64
C GLU A 153 -4.41 -14.32 14.92
N PRO A 154 -3.12 -14.26 15.30
CA PRO A 154 -2.17 -13.39 14.62
C PRO A 154 -2.05 -13.70 13.12
N ILE A 155 -2.02 -12.65 12.29
CA ILE A 155 -1.77 -12.73 10.84
C ILE A 155 -0.46 -11.99 10.57
N PRO A 156 0.55 -12.58 9.90
CA PRO A 156 1.87 -11.97 9.75
C PRO A 156 1.82 -10.52 9.23
N SER A 157 2.52 -9.61 9.90
CA SER A 157 2.55 -8.17 9.62
C SER A 157 1.18 -7.48 9.58
N VAL A 158 0.13 -8.08 10.16
CA VAL A 158 -1.19 -7.46 10.25
C VAL A 158 -1.53 -7.23 11.70
N HIS A 159 -1.96 -6.01 11.99
CA HIS A 159 -2.39 -5.54 13.29
C HIS A 159 -3.88 -5.23 13.26
N TYR A 160 -4.59 -5.58 14.33
CA TYR A 160 -6.00 -5.24 14.51
C TYR A 160 -6.37 -5.31 15.99
N LEU A 161 -7.56 -4.82 16.33
CA LEU A 161 -8.08 -4.89 17.69
C LEU A 161 -9.05 -6.07 17.86
N LYS A 162 -8.91 -6.77 18.98
CA LYS A 162 -9.91 -7.70 19.52
C LYS A 162 -10.26 -7.24 20.92
N ASP A 163 -11.53 -6.87 21.13
CA ASP A 163 -12.04 -6.44 22.43
C ASP A 163 -11.21 -5.30 23.07
N GLY A 164 -10.71 -4.37 22.24
CA GLY A 164 -9.86 -3.24 22.64
C GLY A 164 -8.37 -3.56 22.79
N GLU A 165 -7.97 -4.83 22.66
CA GLU A 165 -6.59 -5.27 22.76
C GLU A 165 -5.94 -5.49 21.40
N LEU A 166 -4.67 -5.09 21.29
CA LEU A 166 -3.90 -5.17 20.06
C LEU A 166 -3.45 -6.61 19.79
N VAL A 167 -3.93 -7.16 18.67
CA VAL A 167 -3.43 -8.41 18.11
C VAL A 167 -2.37 -8.07 17.06
N ARG A 168 -1.18 -8.68 17.16
CA ARG A 168 -0.08 -8.47 16.23
C ARG A 168 0.42 -9.79 15.67
N GLY A 169 0.49 -9.89 14.35
CA GLY A 169 1.29 -10.91 13.68
C GLY A 169 2.78 -10.76 13.96
N ALA A 170 3.51 -11.88 13.87
CA ALA A 170 4.94 -11.82 13.63
C ALA A 170 5.21 -11.07 12.32
N GLN A 171 6.36 -10.43 12.21
CA GLN A 171 6.78 -9.76 10.98
C GLN A 171 6.78 -10.74 9.81
N ALA A 172 6.12 -10.38 8.71
CA ALA A 172 6.21 -11.14 7.46
C ALA A 172 7.66 -11.13 6.93
N PRO A 173 8.12 -12.20 6.27
CA PRO A 173 9.40 -12.17 5.58
C PRO A 173 9.48 -11.01 4.59
N ARG A 174 10.60 -10.29 4.61
CA ARG A 174 10.88 -9.26 3.61
C ARG A 174 11.05 -9.90 2.23
N LEU A 175 10.67 -9.19 1.19
CA LEU A 175 10.96 -9.60 -0.18
C LEU A 175 12.47 -9.54 -0.41
N THR A 176 13.07 -10.65 -0.83
CA THR A 176 14.51 -10.72 -1.07
C THR A 176 14.91 -10.28 -2.48
N ASN A 177 13.97 -10.34 -3.43
CA ASN A 177 14.10 -9.81 -4.78
C ASN A 177 12.87 -8.94 -5.10
N LEU A 178 13.08 -7.65 -5.39
CA LEU A 178 11.97 -6.75 -5.72
C LEU A 178 11.41 -7.01 -7.12
N ALA A 179 12.12 -7.76 -7.97
CA ALA A 179 11.59 -8.19 -9.26
C ALA A 179 10.46 -9.24 -9.13
N ASP A 180 10.32 -9.88 -7.96
CA ASP A 180 9.18 -10.76 -7.66
C ASP A 180 7.85 -9.98 -7.56
N VAL A 181 7.93 -8.65 -7.43
CA VAL A 181 6.77 -7.74 -7.51
C VAL A 181 6.57 -7.29 -8.95
N PRO A 182 5.45 -7.69 -9.60
CA PRO A 182 5.18 -7.28 -10.97
C PRO A 182 5.12 -5.75 -11.07
N SER A 183 5.61 -5.21 -12.18
CA SER A 183 5.64 -3.77 -12.38
C SER A 183 4.23 -3.16 -12.33
N PRO A 184 4.04 -2.03 -11.63
CA PRO A 184 2.79 -1.30 -11.67
C PRO A 184 2.64 -0.45 -12.95
N PHE A 185 3.72 -0.25 -13.72
CA PHE A 185 3.74 0.55 -14.95
C PHE A 185 3.17 -0.25 -16.13
N VAL A 186 1.85 -0.44 -16.10
CA VAL A 186 1.08 -1.11 -17.15
C VAL A 186 -0.23 -0.36 -17.44
N PRO A 187 -0.82 -0.52 -18.63
CA PRO A 187 -1.97 0.27 -19.07
C PRO A 187 -3.19 0.23 -18.15
N ASP A 188 -3.49 -0.94 -17.57
CA ASP A 188 -4.69 -1.18 -16.78
C ASP A 188 -4.51 -0.90 -15.27
N LEU A 189 -3.36 -0.36 -14.84
CA LEU A 189 -3.07 -0.11 -13.43
C LEU A 189 -2.40 1.25 -13.18
N GLY A 190 -1.20 1.45 -13.72
CA GLY A 190 -0.35 2.59 -13.39
C GLY A 190 -0.35 3.70 -14.44
N GLU A 191 -0.60 3.39 -15.71
CA GLU A 191 -0.50 4.36 -16.81
C GLU A 191 -1.31 5.64 -16.58
N LYS A 192 -2.52 5.51 -16.02
CA LYS A 192 -3.40 6.66 -15.74
C LYS A 192 -2.83 7.70 -14.75
N PHE A 193 -1.75 7.37 -14.04
CA PHE A 193 -1.05 8.29 -13.14
C PHE A 193 0.19 8.94 -13.80
N LEU A 194 0.41 8.69 -15.08
CA LEU A 194 1.40 9.38 -15.92
C LEU A 194 0.68 10.51 -16.68
N ASP A 195 0.01 11.39 -15.93
CA ASP A 195 -0.98 12.35 -16.42
C ASP A 195 -0.43 13.78 -16.58
N ASP A 196 0.90 13.91 -16.69
CA ASP A 196 1.65 15.17 -16.70
C ASP A 196 1.54 16.03 -15.42
N VAL A 197 0.75 15.61 -14.43
CA VAL A 197 0.59 16.29 -13.13
C VAL A 197 1.40 15.58 -12.06
N LEU A 198 1.33 14.25 -12.02
CA LEU A 198 2.05 13.44 -11.05
C LEU A 198 3.47 13.13 -11.53
N ILE A 199 4.43 13.33 -10.62
CA ILE A 199 5.83 12.98 -10.81
C ILE A 199 5.97 11.46 -10.68
N PRO A 200 6.45 10.76 -11.73
CA PRO A 200 6.72 9.33 -11.67
C PRO A 200 7.77 9.02 -10.59
N LEU A 201 7.58 7.88 -9.91
CA LEU A 201 8.50 7.40 -8.88
C LEU A 201 9.08 6.05 -9.30
N ILE A 202 10.35 5.80 -9.05
CA ILE A 202 10.96 4.47 -9.24
C ILE A 202 11.69 4.02 -7.98
N GLN A 203 11.61 2.72 -7.69
CA GLN A 203 12.35 2.06 -6.61
C GLN A 203 13.25 1.00 -7.21
N THR A 204 14.56 1.19 -7.07
CA THR A 204 15.58 0.25 -7.57
C THR A 204 15.99 -0.73 -6.48
N ASN A 205 15.91 -0.30 -5.22
CA ASN A 205 16.24 -1.11 -4.05
C ASN A 205 15.38 -0.73 -2.83
N ARG A 206 15.41 -1.57 -1.79
CA ARG A 206 14.67 -1.37 -0.55
C ARG A 206 15.54 -1.69 0.65
N GLY A 207 15.78 -0.67 1.47
CA GLY A 207 16.58 -0.74 2.68
C GLY A 207 17.87 0.10 2.59
N CYS A 208 18.49 0.33 3.73
CA CYS A 208 19.72 1.10 3.86
C CYS A 208 20.60 0.45 4.93
N PRO A 209 21.90 0.18 4.69
CA PRO A 209 22.77 -0.47 5.67
C PRO A 209 23.18 0.43 6.85
N TYR A 210 22.79 1.71 6.83
CA TYR A 210 23.15 2.67 7.87
C TYR A 210 22.12 2.70 9.00
N GLN A 211 22.63 2.81 10.23
CA GLN A 211 21.83 2.86 11.45
C GLN A 211 21.70 4.29 11.99
N CYS A 212 21.34 5.25 11.13
CA CYS A 212 21.21 6.65 11.53
C CYS A 212 20.11 6.80 12.60
N THR A 213 20.45 7.32 13.77
CA THR A 213 19.54 7.39 14.94
C THR A 213 18.29 8.25 14.74
N PHE A 214 18.30 9.13 13.74
CA PHE A 214 17.18 10.01 13.38
C PHE A 214 16.27 9.42 12.28
N CYS A 215 16.68 8.33 11.62
CA CYS A 215 16.01 7.81 10.44
C CYS A 215 15.18 6.57 10.76
N THR A 216 13.91 6.53 10.36
CA THR A 216 13.07 5.33 10.46
C THR A 216 13.67 4.14 9.72
N GLU A 217 14.31 4.37 8.59
CA GLU A 217 14.97 3.33 7.81
C GLU A 217 16.36 2.94 8.36
N GLY A 218 16.82 3.58 9.44
CA GLY A 218 17.98 3.10 10.20
C GLY A 218 17.66 1.96 11.18
N GLN A 219 16.40 1.55 11.27
CA GLN A 219 15.97 0.42 12.09
C GLN A 219 16.45 -0.91 11.50
N GLU A 220 16.65 -1.91 12.38
CA GLU A 220 17.15 -3.24 12.00
C GLU A 220 16.38 -3.89 10.85
N TYR A 221 15.07 -3.66 10.78
CA TYR A 221 14.22 -4.15 9.69
C TYR A 221 14.74 -3.78 8.29
N TYR A 222 15.19 -2.54 8.11
CA TYR A 222 15.59 -1.98 6.81
C TYR A 222 17.09 -2.14 6.52
N ASN A 223 17.89 -2.64 7.47
CA ASN A 223 19.36 -2.70 7.35
C ASN A 223 19.89 -3.65 6.26
N LYS A 224 19.04 -4.57 5.77
CA LYS A 224 19.37 -5.40 4.60
C LYS A 224 18.80 -4.77 3.35
N VAL A 225 19.66 -4.56 2.35
CA VAL A 225 19.25 -3.99 1.06
C VAL A 225 18.88 -5.12 0.11
N HIS A 226 17.67 -5.04 -0.42
CA HIS A 226 17.15 -5.94 -1.45
C HIS A 226 16.96 -5.17 -2.74
N TRP A 227 17.37 -5.77 -3.85
CA TRP A 227 17.46 -5.12 -5.14
C TRP A 227 16.33 -5.54 -6.06
N SER A 228 15.97 -4.66 -7.00
CA SER A 228 15.27 -5.03 -8.22
C SER A 228 16.27 -5.45 -9.30
N GLU A 229 15.75 -5.97 -10.41
CA GLU A 229 16.57 -6.35 -11.55
C GLU A 229 16.71 -5.18 -12.54
N ALA A 230 17.92 -4.94 -13.05
CA ALA A 230 18.19 -3.88 -14.02
C ALA A 230 17.29 -3.95 -15.27
N GLY A 231 16.96 -5.17 -15.72
CA GLY A 231 16.03 -5.36 -16.83
C GLY A 231 14.60 -4.91 -16.53
N ARG A 232 14.14 -5.06 -15.28
CA ARG A 232 12.83 -4.53 -14.83
C ARG A 232 12.87 -3.01 -14.74
N ILE A 233 13.90 -2.45 -14.11
CA ILE A 233 14.10 -0.99 -13.98
C ILE A 233 14.09 -0.33 -15.36
N ARG A 234 14.83 -0.87 -16.33
CA ARG A 234 14.85 -0.36 -17.71
C ARG A 234 13.47 -0.34 -18.34
N ARG A 235 12.71 -1.45 -18.24
CA ARG A 235 11.35 -1.52 -18.81
C ARG A 235 10.41 -0.51 -18.17
N ASP A 236 10.51 -0.34 -16.85
CA ASP A 236 9.69 0.63 -16.12
C ASP A 236 10.04 2.07 -16.57
N LEU A 237 11.33 2.39 -16.72
CA LEU A 237 11.79 3.69 -17.24
C LEU A 237 11.34 3.94 -18.69
N GLU A 238 11.48 2.96 -19.57
CA GLU A 238 11.03 3.04 -20.97
C GLU A 238 9.51 3.25 -21.04
N PHE A 239 8.74 2.55 -20.20
CA PHE A 239 7.30 2.75 -20.10
C PHE A 239 6.98 4.16 -19.61
N ILE A 240 7.59 4.63 -18.53
CA ILE A 240 7.36 5.98 -18.01
C ILE A 240 7.66 7.03 -19.09
N ALA A 241 8.84 6.96 -19.72
CA ALA A 241 9.28 7.91 -20.73
C ALA A 241 8.37 7.97 -21.97
N ALA A 242 7.69 6.86 -22.31
CA ALA A 242 6.77 6.81 -23.43
C ALA A 242 5.36 7.38 -23.11
N HIS A 243 5.00 7.51 -21.83
CA HIS A 243 3.63 7.80 -21.40
C HIS A 243 3.48 9.05 -20.53
N THR A 244 4.57 9.73 -20.16
CA THR A 244 4.51 11.00 -19.40
C THR A 244 5.25 12.12 -20.12
N GLY A 245 4.70 13.32 -20.05
CA GLY A 245 5.35 14.59 -20.35
C GLY A 245 5.89 15.30 -19.11
N ALA A 246 5.76 14.70 -17.92
CA ALA A 246 6.34 15.24 -16.70
C ALA A 246 7.88 15.38 -16.86
N PRO A 247 8.47 16.54 -16.50
CA PRO A 247 9.91 16.77 -16.70
C PRO A 247 10.79 16.09 -15.65
N ASP A 248 10.17 15.61 -14.56
CA ASP A 248 10.86 15.11 -13.37
C ASP A 248 10.61 13.60 -13.19
N LEU A 249 11.58 12.93 -12.57
CA LEU A 249 11.50 11.54 -12.10
C LEU A 249 12.14 11.50 -10.71
N ILE A 250 11.51 10.82 -9.75
CA ILE A 250 12.06 10.66 -8.40
C ILE A 250 12.43 9.20 -8.15
N ILE A 251 13.67 8.97 -7.75
CA ILE A 251 14.12 7.68 -7.22
C ILE A 251 13.83 7.67 -5.71
N VAL A 252 13.06 6.70 -5.25
CA VAL A 252 12.60 6.59 -3.85
C VAL A 252 13.38 5.56 -3.04
N ASP A 253 14.60 5.27 -3.45
CA ASP A 253 15.51 4.44 -2.67
C ASP A 253 15.93 5.18 -1.40
N SER A 254 16.16 4.42 -0.34
CA SER A 254 16.60 4.94 0.95
C SER A 254 17.90 5.77 0.86
N ASN A 255 18.78 5.40 -0.07
CA ASN A 255 20.06 6.07 -0.33
C ASN A 255 20.59 5.71 -1.74
N PHE A 256 20.17 6.47 -2.76
CA PHE A 256 20.65 6.29 -4.13
C PHE A 256 22.03 6.94 -4.36
N GLY A 257 22.90 6.26 -5.11
CA GLY A 257 24.26 6.73 -5.44
C GLY A 257 25.33 6.23 -4.48
N MET A 258 24.97 5.35 -3.54
CA MET A 258 25.89 4.77 -2.56
C MET A 258 26.53 3.48 -3.07
N PHE A 259 25.88 2.75 -3.98
CA PHE A 259 26.33 1.45 -4.45
C PHE A 259 26.95 1.53 -5.84
N LYS A 260 27.90 0.63 -6.15
CA LYS A 260 28.55 0.61 -7.47
C LYS A 260 27.56 0.36 -8.60
N GLN A 261 26.55 -0.47 -8.32
CA GLN A 261 25.49 -0.83 -9.25
C GLN A 261 24.57 0.34 -9.60
N ASP A 262 24.53 1.40 -8.78
CA ASP A 262 23.74 2.60 -9.06
C ASP A 262 24.25 3.33 -10.31
N LEU A 263 25.51 3.11 -10.72
CA LEU A 263 26.07 3.63 -11.97
C LEU A 263 25.49 2.97 -13.23
N ASP A 264 24.99 1.74 -13.09
CA ASP A 264 24.44 0.94 -14.20
C ASP A 264 22.90 1.08 -14.31
N THR A 265 22.28 1.84 -13.40
CA THR A 265 20.83 2.05 -13.30
C THR A 265 20.33 3.02 -14.37
#